data_AF-A0A442SVF1-F1
#
_entry.id   AF-A0A442SVF1-F1
#
_cell.length_a   1.000
_cell.length_b   1.000
_cell.length_c   1.000
_cell.angle_alpha   90.00
_cell.angle_beta   90.00
_cell.angle_gamma   90.00
#
_symmetry.space_group_name_H-M   'P 1'
#
loop_
_entity.id
_entity.type
_entity.pdbx_description
1 polymer ?
#
loop_
_entity_poly.entity_id
_entity_poly.type
_entity_poly.pdbx_seq_one_letter_code
_entity_poly.pdbx_strand_id
1 'polypeptide(L)'
;MARAHARQWLDEDGMARRRIMTAFGRIKEIWRYPISSMGGERLDGTELAQGGIPGDRIWGIIDRRDGAVAAPEKRKHWRPLPNLVARLKGDRPEIGLDGSWIDAGSSLAGELVSAFLDFPAALHPHVRFGSEARDHIAPRYQRADIHIVTSASMNRLAGLLEDPSQVDSRRFRPNIVIETDASREGFVEQQIIGKVLSIGKARIVISEPCARCTFTALAQGDLAFEPAVLQTIARHGEGGFGALCQIIEPGKIRLGDQVTLNEA
;
A
#
# COMPACT_ATOMS: atom_id res chain seq x y z
N MET A 1 14.31 15.06 -1.13
CA MET A 1 13.76 15.60 -2.38
C MET A 1 12.23 15.75 -2.34
N ALA A 2 11.44 14.73 -1.98
CA ALA A 2 9.97 14.83 -1.89
C ALA A 2 9.44 15.99 -1.01
N ARG A 3 9.98 16.18 0.20
CA ARG A 3 9.63 17.35 1.06
C ARG A 3 10.01 18.70 0.45
N ALA A 4 10.98 18.75 -0.47
CA ALA A 4 11.35 19.97 -1.18
C ALA A 4 10.35 20.25 -2.32
N HIS A 5 9.88 19.24 -3.04
CA HIS A 5 8.80 19.39 -4.03
C HIS A 5 7.46 19.76 -3.38
N ALA A 6 7.13 19.17 -2.22
CA ALA A 6 5.94 19.54 -1.45
C ALA A 6 6.01 20.99 -0.94
N ARG A 7 7.18 21.43 -0.44
CA ARG A 7 7.41 22.83 -0.06
C ARG A 7 7.34 23.76 -1.26
N GLN A 8 7.98 23.43 -2.38
CA GLN A 8 7.92 24.22 -3.60
C GLN A 8 6.48 24.35 -4.15
N TRP A 9 5.65 23.32 -4.02
CA TRP A 9 4.24 23.38 -4.41
C TRP A 9 3.42 24.33 -3.50
N LEU A 10 3.72 24.35 -2.20
CA LEU A 10 3.07 25.24 -1.21
C LEU A 10 3.63 26.68 -1.24
N ASP A 11 4.93 26.85 -1.55
CA ASP A 11 5.62 28.14 -1.57
C ASP A 11 5.31 28.94 -2.87
N GLU A 12 4.90 28.26 -3.96
CA GLU A 12 4.50 28.88 -5.23
C GLU A 12 3.04 29.44 -5.23
N ASP A 13 2.40 29.61 -4.06
CA ASP A 13 1.07 30.25 -3.92
C ASP A 13 1.04 31.76 -4.22
N GLY A 14 2.18 32.34 -4.64
CA GLY A 14 2.31 33.77 -4.96
C GLY A 14 1.98 34.19 -6.40
N MET A 15 1.88 33.28 -7.38
CA MET A 15 1.52 33.70 -8.75
C MET A 15 0.90 32.58 -9.59
N ALA A 16 -0.26 32.90 -10.16
CA ALA A 16 -1.10 32.07 -11.01
C ALA A 16 -0.37 31.46 -12.22
N ARG A 17 0.37 30.36 -12.02
CA ARG A 17 0.62 29.43 -13.11
C ARG A 17 -0.68 28.69 -13.37
N ARG A 18 -1.19 28.84 -14.58
CA ARG A 18 -2.34 28.11 -15.11
C ARG A 18 -2.00 26.62 -15.04
N ARG A 19 -2.36 25.96 -13.92
CA ARG A 19 -2.12 24.54 -13.70
C ARG A 19 -2.88 23.79 -14.78
N ILE A 20 -2.17 23.30 -15.80
CA ILE A 20 -2.78 22.46 -16.83
C ILE A 20 -3.08 21.15 -16.13
N MET A 21 -4.37 20.96 -15.84
CA MET A 21 -4.89 19.73 -15.29
C MET A 21 -5.35 18.86 -16.44
N THR A 22 -4.69 17.72 -16.63
CA THR A 22 -5.09 16.73 -17.62
C THR A 22 -5.87 15.61 -16.94
N ALA A 23 -6.81 15.01 -17.68
CA ALA A 23 -7.42 13.77 -17.24
C ALA A 23 -6.33 12.70 -17.07
N PHE A 24 -6.40 11.99 -15.94
CA PHE A 24 -5.47 10.91 -15.64
C PHE A 24 -6.19 9.57 -15.55
N GLY A 25 -7.39 9.56 -14.95
CA GLY A 25 -8.21 8.37 -14.80
C GLY A 25 -9.25 8.50 -13.69
N ARG A 26 -9.58 7.37 -13.05
CA ARG A 26 -10.49 7.31 -11.91
C ARG A 26 -10.04 6.29 -10.86
N ILE A 27 -10.46 6.46 -9.61
CA ILE A 27 -10.20 5.47 -8.56
C ILE A 27 -10.95 4.18 -8.88
N LYS A 28 -10.22 3.07 -9.04
CA LYS A 28 -10.76 1.73 -9.27
C LYS A 28 -10.85 0.92 -8.00
N GLU A 29 -9.86 1.04 -7.13
CA GLU A 29 -9.80 0.31 -5.86
C GLU A 29 -9.22 1.19 -4.76
N ILE A 30 -9.74 1.04 -3.55
CA ILE A 30 -9.17 1.59 -2.33
C ILE A 30 -8.95 0.43 -1.37
N TRP A 31 -7.75 0.36 -0.80
CA TRP A 31 -7.34 -0.69 0.11
C TRP A 31 -6.77 -0.11 1.40
N ARG A 32 -7.05 -0.82 2.49
CA ARG A 32 -6.43 -0.59 3.80
C ARG A 32 -5.87 -1.92 4.33
N TYR A 33 -4.71 -1.85 4.98
CA TYR A 33 -4.01 -3.00 5.57
C TYR A 33 -3.74 -2.72 7.04
N PRO A 34 -4.72 -2.93 7.94
CA PRO A 34 -4.58 -2.52 9.35
C PRO A 34 -3.39 -3.15 10.07
N ILE A 35 -3.02 -4.37 9.67
CA ILE A 35 -1.89 -5.12 10.22
C ILE A 35 -0.84 -5.33 9.13
N SER A 36 0.40 -4.95 9.44
CA SER A 36 1.56 -5.12 8.58
C SER A 36 1.71 -6.59 8.17
N SER A 37 2.11 -6.81 6.90
CA SER A 37 2.35 -8.13 6.29
C SER A 37 1.13 -9.04 6.07
N MET A 38 -0.04 -8.73 6.63
CA MET A 38 -1.31 -9.45 6.40
C MET A 38 -2.08 -8.90 5.20
N GLY A 39 -2.95 -9.70 4.60
CA GLY A 39 -3.96 -9.24 3.63
C GLY A 39 -4.85 -8.14 4.20
N GLY A 40 -5.36 -7.27 3.33
CA GLY A 40 -6.14 -6.10 3.73
C GLY A 40 -7.63 -6.21 3.41
N GLU A 41 -8.31 -5.07 3.52
CA GLU A 41 -9.71 -4.88 3.18
C GLU A 41 -9.87 -3.89 2.03
N ARG A 42 -10.92 -4.08 1.21
CA ARG A 42 -11.36 -3.11 0.22
C ARG A 42 -12.32 -2.11 0.84
N LEU A 43 -12.20 -0.85 0.44
CA LEU A 43 -13.06 0.24 0.88
C LEU A 43 -13.80 0.85 -0.31
N ASP A 44 -15.03 1.31 -0.08
CA ASP A 44 -15.79 2.10 -1.08
C ASP A 44 -15.41 3.59 -1.04
N GLY A 45 -14.79 4.02 0.06
CA GLY A 45 -14.31 5.38 0.26
C GLY A 45 -13.61 5.56 1.60
N THR A 46 -12.80 6.60 1.70
CA THR A 46 -12.05 6.95 2.92
C THR A 46 -11.66 8.42 2.89
N GLU A 47 -11.10 8.92 3.98
CA GLU A 47 -10.29 10.12 3.99
C GLU A 47 -8.82 9.77 3.69
N LEU A 48 -8.17 10.61 2.89
CA LEU A 48 -6.73 10.75 2.82
C LEU A 48 -6.33 11.79 3.84
N ALA A 49 -5.85 11.35 5.01
CA ALA A 49 -5.40 12.22 6.08
C ALA A 49 -3.90 12.49 5.96
N GLN A 50 -3.40 13.45 6.74
CA GLN A 50 -1.95 13.60 6.88
C GLN A 50 -1.36 12.30 7.45
N GLY A 51 -0.40 11.70 6.75
CA GLY A 51 0.19 10.41 7.14
C GLY A 51 -0.48 9.17 6.54
N GLY A 52 -1.53 9.32 5.72
CA GLY A 52 -2.10 8.22 4.93
C GLY A 52 -3.60 7.99 5.15
N ILE A 53 -4.04 6.76 4.86
CA ILE A 53 -5.40 6.30 5.15
C ILE A 53 -5.50 5.98 6.65
N PRO A 54 -6.49 6.53 7.38
CA PRO A 54 -6.70 6.20 8.78
C PRO A 54 -6.84 4.70 9.03
N GLY A 55 -6.03 4.20 9.98
CA GLY A 55 -6.00 2.78 10.34
C GLY A 55 -5.23 1.89 9.39
N ASP A 56 -4.49 2.44 8.43
CA ASP A 56 -3.58 1.68 7.59
C ASP A 56 -2.27 1.39 8.33
N ARG A 57 -1.85 0.12 8.35
CA ARG A 57 -0.59 -0.39 8.93
C ARG A 57 -0.34 0.12 10.34
N ILE A 58 -1.39 0.13 11.17
CA ILE A 58 -1.31 0.59 12.57
C ILE A 58 -0.88 -0.50 13.53
N TRP A 59 -0.81 -1.76 13.10
CA TRP A 59 -0.41 -2.91 13.91
C TRP A 59 0.65 -3.76 13.19
N GLY A 60 1.41 -4.54 13.95
CA GLY A 60 2.39 -5.49 13.45
C GLY A 60 2.34 -6.82 14.21
N ILE A 61 3.20 -7.74 13.82
CA ILE A 61 3.30 -9.08 14.39
C ILE A 61 4.74 -9.33 14.81
N ILE A 62 4.94 -9.95 15.97
CA ILE A 62 6.25 -10.39 16.46
C ILE A 62 6.27 -11.91 16.67
N ASP A 63 7.46 -12.49 16.53
CA ASP A 63 7.76 -13.82 17.05
C ASP A 63 8.06 -13.68 18.55
N ARG A 64 7.35 -14.43 19.39
CA ARG A 64 7.49 -14.34 20.86
C ARG A 64 8.76 -15.04 21.37
N ARG A 65 9.45 -15.82 20.53
CA ARG A 65 10.68 -16.52 20.91
C ARG A 65 11.88 -15.58 20.95
N ASP A 66 11.97 -14.67 19.98
CA ASP A 66 13.12 -13.78 19.79
C ASP A 66 12.74 -12.27 19.73
N GLY A 67 11.45 -11.94 19.76
CA GLY A 67 10.94 -10.57 19.64
C GLY A 67 11.02 -10.01 18.23
N ALA A 68 11.36 -10.82 17.21
CA ALA A 68 11.54 -10.31 15.87
C ALA A 68 10.22 -9.92 15.21
N VAL A 69 10.21 -8.72 14.62
CA VAL A 69 9.07 -8.22 13.84
C VAL A 69 8.93 -8.99 12.52
N ALA A 70 7.70 -9.26 12.12
CA ALA A 70 7.36 -9.94 10.88
C ALA A 70 8.03 -9.30 9.65
N ALA A 71 8.76 -10.12 8.91
CA ALA A 71 9.48 -9.74 7.69
C ALA A 71 9.41 -10.87 6.62
N PRO A 72 8.24 -11.07 5.98
CA PRO A 72 8.03 -12.12 4.96
C PRO A 72 9.02 -12.06 3.79
N GLU A 73 9.50 -10.87 3.49
CA GLU A 73 10.47 -10.65 2.42
C GLU A 73 11.88 -11.16 2.77
N LYS A 74 12.18 -11.35 4.06
CA LYS A 74 13.50 -11.77 4.56
C LYS A 74 13.50 -13.18 5.17
N ARG A 75 12.46 -13.57 5.91
CA ARG A 75 12.41 -14.86 6.64
C ARG A 75 11.24 -15.71 6.18
N LYS A 76 11.52 -16.96 5.80
CA LYS A 76 10.55 -17.87 5.17
C LYS A 76 9.33 -18.18 6.05
N HIS A 77 9.51 -18.31 7.36
CA HIS A 77 8.41 -18.62 8.29
C HIS A 77 7.34 -17.52 8.36
N TRP A 78 7.64 -16.28 7.96
CA TRP A 78 6.65 -15.20 7.88
C TRP A 78 5.85 -15.17 6.57
N ARG A 79 6.25 -15.96 5.56
CA ARG A 79 5.62 -15.95 4.22
C ARG A 79 4.14 -16.36 4.17
N PRO A 80 3.59 -17.12 5.13
CA PRO A 80 2.14 -17.39 5.15
C PRO A 80 1.27 -16.16 5.46
N LEU A 81 1.80 -15.13 6.13
CA LEU A 81 1.03 -13.97 6.62
C LEU A 81 0.07 -13.29 5.62
N PRO A 82 0.39 -13.14 4.32
CA PRO A 82 -0.54 -12.54 3.35
C PRO A 82 -1.87 -13.29 3.22
N ASN A 83 -1.93 -14.57 3.64
CA ASN A 83 -3.13 -15.39 3.63
C ASN A 83 -4.04 -15.19 4.86
N LEU A 84 -3.56 -14.49 5.90
CA LEU A 84 -4.45 -13.95 6.93
C LEU A 84 -4.88 -12.55 6.53
N VAL A 85 -6.17 -12.26 6.63
CA VAL A 85 -6.73 -10.95 6.28
C VAL A 85 -7.02 -10.13 7.53
N ALA A 86 -6.87 -8.81 7.42
CA ALA A 86 -7.21 -7.87 8.48
C ALA A 86 -8.16 -6.79 7.96
N ARG A 87 -9.06 -6.33 8.82
CA ARG A 87 -9.95 -5.19 8.59
C ARG A 87 -10.06 -4.30 9.83
N LEU A 88 -10.63 -3.11 9.72
CA LEU A 88 -11.09 -2.35 10.88
C LEU A 88 -12.59 -2.53 11.13
N LYS A 89 -12.93 -2.69 12.41
CA LYS A 89 -14.28 -2.52 12.93
C LYS A 89 -14.29 -1.35 13.90
N GLY A 90 -14.77 -0.20 13.42
CA GLY A 90 -14.52 1.07 14.10
C GLY A 90 -13.04 1.44 13.99
N ASP A 91 -12.37 1.57 15.13
CA ASP A 91 -10.94 1.87 15.25
C ASP A 91 -10.07 0.63 15.60
N ARG A 92 -10.71 -0.54 15.78
CA ARG A 92 -10.03 -1.77 16.18
C ARG A 92 -9.76 -2.70 15.00
N PRO A 93 -8.51 -3.15 14.80
CA PRO A 93 -8.23 -4.20 13.85
C PRO A 93 -8.85 -5.53 14.27
N GLU A 94 -9.46 -6.21 13.31
CA GLU A 94 -9.87 -7.62 13.42
C GLU A 94 -9.07 -8.44 12.42
N ILE A 95 -8.71 -9.68 12.81
CA ILE A 95 -8.15 -10.69 11.92
C ILE A 95 -9.25 -11.65 11.47
N GLY A 96 -9.22 -12.02 10.19
CA GLY A 96 -10.16 -12.94 9.57
C GLY A 96 -9.53 -14.30 9.32
N LEU A 97 -10.21 -15.36 9.77
CA LEU A 97 -9.89 -16.76 9.46
C LEU A 97 -11.20 -17.55 9.35
N ASP A 98 -11.37 -18.30 8.26
CA ASP A 98 -12.52 -19.19 8.01
C ASP A 98 -13.89 -18.52 8.22
N GLY A 99 -14.01 -17.25 7.80
CA GLY A 99 -15.26 -16.47 7.90
C GLY A 99 -15.54 -15.85 9.27
N SER A 100 -14.72 -16.14 10.28
CA SER A 100 -14.79 -15.50 11.61
C SER A 100 -13.87 -14.28 11.69
N TRP A 101 -14.27 -13.29 12.47
CA TRP A 101 -13.51 -12.05 12.71
C TRP A 101 -13.24 -11.86 14.20
N ILE A 102 -11.98 -11.65 14.55
CA ILE A 102 -11.52 -11.65 15.93
C ILE A 102 -10.69 -10.41 16.20
N ASP A 103 -10.99 -9.72 17.30
CA ASP A 103 -10.27 -8.52 17.74
C ASP A 103 -8.77 -8.82 17.87
N ALA A 104 -7.94 -8.10 17.12
CA ALA A 104 -6.50 -8.31 17.06
C ALA A 104 -5.80 -8.10 18.42
N GLY A 105 -6.42 -7.36 19.34
CA GLY A 105 -5.92 -7.16 20.70
C GLY A 105 -6.30 -8.26 21.69
N SER A 106 -7.09 -9.26 21.28
CA SER A 106 -7.48 -10.38 22.14
C SER A 106 -6.38 -11.44 22.24
N SER A 107 -6.37 -12.19 23.35
CA SER A 107 -5.49 -13.37 23.49
C SER A 107 -5.77 -14.43 22.41
N LEU A 108 -7.04 -14.59 22.03
CA LEU A 108 -7.47 -15.51 20.98
C LEU A 108 -6.83 -15.17 19.63
N ALA A 109 -6.67 -13.89 19.29
CA ALA A 109 -5.98 -13.50 18.06
C ALA A 109 -4.51 -13.94 18.06
N GLY A 110 -3.82 -13.84 19.21
CA GLY A 110 -2.45 -14.32 19.37
C GLY A 110 -2.33 -15.85 19.23
N GLU A 111 -3.27 -16.60 19.83
CA GLU A 111 -3.35 -18.06 19.69
C GLU A 111 -3.58 -18.48 18.23
N LEU A 112 -4.49 -17.79 17.53
CA LEU A 112 -4.80 -18.06 16.13
C LEU A 112 -3.64 -17.77 15.20
N VAL A 113 -3.00 -16.61 15.34
CA VAL A 113 -1.82 -16.29 14.53
C VAL A 113 -0.68 -17.26 14.83
N SER A 114 -0.52 -17.69 16.09
CA SER A 114 0.50 -18.69 16.44
C SER A 114 0.21 -20.04 15.80
N ALA A 115 -1.04 -20.50 15.85
CA ALA A 115 -1.48 -21.75 15.23
C ALA A 115 -1.34 -21.71 13.71
N PHE A 116 -1.74 -20.59 13.08
CA PHE A 116 -1.62 -20.38 11.64
C PHE A 116 -0.16 -20.39 11.16
N LEU A 117 0.74 -19.81 11.94
CA LEU A 117 2.16 -19.70 11.59
C LEU A 117 3.01 -20.90 12.01
N ASP A 118 2.48 -21.78 12.87
CA ASP A 118 3.20 -22.88 13.51
C ASP A 118 4.40 -22.41 14.36
N PHE A 119 4.27 -21.24 15.01
CA PHE A 119 5.19 -20.78 16.05
C PHE A 119 4.56 -19.70 16.94
N PRO A 120 5.06 -19.48 18.18
CA PRO A 120 4.52 -18.46 19.06
C PRO A 120 4.64 -17.05 18.48
N ALA A 121 3.50 -16.41 18.22
CA ALA A 121 3.42 -15.08 17.66
C ALA A 121 2.44 -14.20 18.46
N ALA A 122 2.62 -12.89 18.37
CA ALA A 122 1.71 -11.92 18.98
C ALA A 122 1.49 -10.74 18.04
N LEU A 123 0.29 -10.16 18.08
CA LEU A 123 -0.02 -8.92 17.40
C LEU A 123 0.09 -7.77 18.40
N HIS A 124 0.67 -6.65 17.96
CA HIS A 124 0.79 -5.46 18.78
C HIS A 124 0.53 -4.20 17.96
N PRO A 125 -0.03 -3.15 18.57
CA PRO A 125 -0.12 -1.84 17.95
C PRO A 125 1.29 -1.32 17.62
N HIS A 126 1.39 -0.56 16.54
CA HIS A 126 2.60 0.17 16.25
C HIS A 126 2.73 1.39 17.17
N VAL A 127 3.95 1.68 17.62
CA VAL A 127 4.27 3.00 18.17
C VAL A 127 4.36 4.03 17.05
N ARG A 128 4.30 5.33 17.41
CA ARG A 128 4.74 6.37 16.48
C ARG A 128 6.19 6.13 16.08
N PHE A 129 6.52 6.35 14.81
CA PHE A 129 7.88 6.19 14.32
C PHE A 129 8.87 7.03 15.14
N GLY A 130 9.98 6.43 15.57
CA GLY A 130 10.99 7.08 16.41
C GLY A 130 10.64 7.16 17.91
N SER A 131 9.60 6.46 18.37
CA SER A 131 9.29 6.29 19.80
C SER A 131 9.35 4.83 20.22
N GLU A 132 9.41 4.57 21.53
CA GLU A 132 9.34 3.24 22.13
C GLU A 132 8.21 3.21 23.16
N ALA A 133 7.45 2.10 23.21
CA ALA A 133 6.46 1.84 24.24
C ALA A 133 6.41 0.34 24.50
N ARG A 134 6.14 -0.04 25.76
CA ARG A 134 5.89 -1.44 26.12
C ARG A 134 4.67 -1.96 25.34
N ASP A 135 4.74 -3.20 24.89
CA ASP A 135 3.68 -3.89 24.13
C ASP A 135 3.33 -3.25 22.77
N HIS A 136 4.27 -2.51 22.17
CA HIS A 136 4.12 -1.89 20.85
C HIS A 136 5.31 -2.20 19.92
N ILE A 137 5.10 -2.11 18.61
CA ILE A 137 6.12 -2.40 17.57
C ILE A 137 6.52 -1.12 16.83
N ALA A 138 7.82 -0.87 16.61
CA ALA A 138 8.24 0.21 15.72
C ALA A 138 7.84 -0.08 14.25
N PRO A 139 7.21 0.87 13.53
CA PRO A 139 6.92 0.69 12.10
C PRO A 139 8.22 0.45 11.32
N ARG A 140 8.25 -0.59 10.48
CA ARG A 140 9.45 -0.92 9.69
C ARG A 140 9.73 0.08 8.56
N TYR A 141 8.68 0.75 8.06
CA TYR A 141 8.76 1.66 6.92
C TYR A 141 7.70 2.76 7.04
N GLN A 142 8.12 4.02 7.12
CA GLN A 142 7.26 5.19 6.91
C GLN A 142 7.92 6.13 5.90
N ARG A 143 8.10 5.64 4.67
CA ARG A 143 8.71 6.40 3.56
C ARG A 143 7.71 7.29 2.82
N ALA A 144 6.42 6.96 2.89
CA ALA A 144 5.33 7.60 2.17
C ALA A 144 4.04 7.49 2.97
N ASP A 145 3.08 8.35 2.66
CA ASP A 145 1.75 8.34 3.28
C ASP A 145 0.86 7.27 2.64
N ILE A 146 0.97 7.10 1.32
CA ILE A 146 0.23 6.09 0.55
C ILE A 146 1.09 5.53 -0.59
N HIS A 147 0.70 4.36 -1.05
CA HIS A 147 1.26 3.70 -2.23
C HIS A 147 0.17 3.54 -3.30
N ILE A 148 0.44 3.93 -4.54
CA ILE A 148 -0.50 3.83 -5.66
C ILE A 148 0.01 2.91 -6.76
N VAL A 149 -0.92 2.29 -7.49
CA VAL A 149 -0.68 1.53 -8.72
C VAL A 149 -1.75 1.92 -9.75
N THR A 150 -1.43 1.81 -11.04
CA THR A 150 -2.29 2.14 -12.17
C THR A 150 -2.64 0.90 -12.99
N SER A 151 -3.82 0.91 -13.62
CA SER A 151 -4.22 -0.16 -14.53
C SER A 151 -3.28 -0.29 -15.73
N ALA A 152 -2.75 0.81 -16.27
CA ALA A 152 -1.76 0.76 -17.37
C ALA A 152 -0.51 -0.03 -16.98
N SER A 153 0.06 0.22 -15.80
CA SER A 153 1.24 -0.51 -15.30
C SER A 153 0.94 -1.97 -15.02
N MET A 154 -0.22 -2.26 -14.44
CA MET A 154 -0.70 -3.64 -14.23
C MET A 154 -0.84 -4.39 -15.55
N ASN A 155 -1.51 -3.79 -16.54
CA ASN A 155 -1.67 -4.39 -17.87
C ASN A 155 -0.31 -4.59 -18.57
N ARG A 156 0.60 -3.61 -18.44
CA ARG A 156 1.95 -3.73 -18.99
C ARG A 156 2.71 -4.90 -18.36
N LEU A 157 2.68 -5.04 -17.04
CA LEU A 157 3.32 -6.15 -16.35
C LEU A 157 2.69 -7.49 -16.73
N ALA A 158 1.37 -7.54 -16.84
CA ALA A 158 0.63 -8.74 -17.22
C ALA A 158 1.02 -9.23 -18.62
N GLY A 159 1.18 -8.31 -19.58
CA GLY A 159 1.64 -8.63 -20.92
C GLY A 159 3.12 -9.07 -21.03
N LEU A 160 3.88 -9.00 -19.93
CA LEU A 160 5.28 -9.46 -19.85
C LEU A 160 5.43 -10.79 -19.10
N LEU A 161 4.33 -11.41 -18.63
CA LEU A 161 4.34 -12.67 -17.90
C LEU A 161 3.70 -13.79 -18.72
N GLU A 162 4.12 -15.03 -18.47
CA GLU A 162 3.52 -16.23 -19.07
C GLU A 162 2.08 -16.44 -18.59
N ASP A 163 1.82 -16.19 -17.31
CA ASP A 163 0.47 -16.17 -16.72
C ASP A 163 0.09 -14.73 -16.30
N PRO A 164 -0.66 -14.00 -17.15
CA PRO A 164 -1.13 -12.65 -16.84
C PRO A 164 -2.03 -12.57 -15.60
N SER A 165 -2.70 -13.66 -15.22
CA SER A 165 -3.61 -13.69 -14.06
C SER A 165 -2.87 -13.54 -12.73
N GLN A 166 -1.55 -13.75 -12.72
CA GLN A 166 -0.71 -13.50 -11.56
C GLN A 166 -0.53 -12.01 -11.24
N VAL A 167 -0.92 -11.10 -12.14
CA VAL A 167 -0.85 -9.64 -11.88
C VAL A 167 -2.12 -9.17 -11.19
N ASP A 168 -2.07 -9.19 -9.86
CA ASP A 168 -3.18 -8.82 -8.98
C ASP A 168 -2.75 -7.74 -7.98
N SER A 169 -3.61 -6.74 -7.74
CA SER A 169 -3.31 -5.60 -6.87
C SER A 169 -2.90 -6.03 -5.46
N ARG A 170 -3.42 -7.16 -4.97
CA ARG A 170 -3.07 -7.76 -3.67
C ARG A 170 -1.56 -8.01 -3.52
N ARG A 171 -0.85 -8.39 -4.60
CA ARG A 171 0.63 -8.61 -4.57
C ARG A 171 1.41 -7.35 -4.27
N PHE A 172 0.90 -6.23 -4.77
CA PHE A 172 1.59 -4.93 -4.73
C PHE A 172 1.19 -4.10 -3.53
N ARG A 173 0.10 -4.48 -2.86
CA ARG A 173 -0.45 -3.83 -1.67
C ARG A 173 -0.59 -2.30 -1.80
N PRO A 174 -1.17 -1.79 -2.91
CA PRO A 174 -1.48 -0.37 -3.03
C PRO A 174 -2.55 0.02 -2.03
N ASN A 175 -2.54 1.27 -1.61
CA ASN A 175 -3.69 1.91 -0.98
C ASN A 175 -4.72 2.34 -2.01
N ILE A 176 -4.29 2.72 -3.22
CA ILE A 176 -5.17 3.15 -4.31
C ILE A 176 -4.74 2.49 -5.63
N VAL A 177 -5.70 1.90 -6.34
CA VAL A 177 -5.54 1.54 -7.75
C VAL A 177 -6.29 2.56 -8.60
N ILE A 178 -5.60 3.17 -9.55
CA ILE A 178 -6.17 4.14 -10.48
C ILE A 178 -6.38 3.44 -11.83
N GLU A 179 -7.62 3.41 -12.31
CA GLU A 179 -7.88 3.08 -13.70
C GLU A 179 -7.51 4.29 -14.56
N THR A 180 -6.42 4.17 -15.33
CA THR A 180 -5.94 5.23 -16.22
C THR A 180 -6.75 5.30 -17.48
N ASP A 181 -6.77 6.48 -18.10
CA ASP A 181 -7.32 6.65 -19.44
C ASP A 181 -6.59 5.78 -20.47
N ALA A 182 -7.30 5.37 -21.53
CA ALA A 182 -6.81 4.41 -22.52
C ALA A 182 -5.58 4.90 -23.32
N SER A 183 -5.31 6.21 -23.33
CA SER A 183 -4.13 6.79 -23.98
C SER A 183 -2.83 6.60 -23.20
N ARG A 184 -2.90 6.12 -21.95
CA ARG A 184 -1.73 5.91 -21.09
C ARG A 184 -1.32 4.44 -21.12
N GLU A 185 -0.06 4.21 -21.46
CA GLU A 185 0.52 2.87 -21.58
C GLU A 185 1.88 2.79 -20.87
N GLY A 186 2.32 1.56 -20.58
CA GLY A 186 3.61 1.32 -19.93
C GLY A 186 3.56 1.50 -18.41
N PHE A 187 4.71 1.76 -17.80
CA PHE A 187 4.84 2.00 -16.36
C PHE A 187 4.56 3.46 -16.01
N VAL A 188 3.28 3.83 -16.03
CA VAL A 188 2.82 5.24 -16.00
C VAL A 188 3.27 5.99 -14.75
N GLU A 189 3.30 5.35 -13.58
CA GLU A 189 3.66 6.04 -12.33
C GLU A 189 5.09 6.57 -12.37
N GLN A 190 6.00 5.89 -13.08
CA GLN A 190 7.41 6.28 -13.19
C GLN A 190 7.59 7.55 -14.04
N GLN A 191 6.69 7.78 -14.98
CA GLN A 191 6.72 8.94 -15.88
C GLN A 191 6.17 10.22 -15.21
N ILE A 192 5.52 10.08 -14.06
CA ILE A 192 4.86 11.19 -13.35
C ILE A 192 5.45 11.43 -11.96
N ILE A 193 6.62 10.86 -11.66
CA ILE A 193 7.37 11.20 -10.43
C ILE A 193 7.61 12.71 -10.38
N GLY A 194 7.39 13.31 -9.21
CA GLY A 194 7.47 14.75 -8.95
C GLY A 194 6.17 15.51 -9.22
N LYS A 195 5.22 14.93 -9.97
CA LYS A 195 3.94 15.58 -10.30
C LYS A 195 2.90 15.42 -9.19
N VAL A 196 1.82 16.18 -9.31
CA VAL A 196 0.70 16.17 -8.35
C VAL A 196 -0.56 15.58 -8.96
N LEU A 197 -1.12 14.56 -8.32
CA LEU A 197 -2.47 14.09 -8.59
C LEU A 197 -3.48 14.85 -7.73
N SER A 198 -4.60 15.22 -8.35
CA SER A 198 -5.73 15.85 -7.69
C SER A 198 -6.96 14.95 -7.74
N ILE A 199 -7.58 14.73 -6.58
CA ILE A 199 -8.80 13.91 -6.41
C ILE A 199 -9.76 14.69 -5.50
N GLY A 200 -10.77 15.32 -6.07
CA GLY A 200 -11.62 16.25 -5.33
C GLY A 200 -10.77 17.35 -4.64
N LYS A 201 -10.79 17.40 -3.31
CA LYS A 201 -9.95 18.31 -2.50
C LYS A 201 -8.56 17.74 -2.19
N ALA A 202 -8.37 16.43 -2.28
CA ALA A 202 -7.08 15.83 -1.97
C ALA A 202 -6.03 16.19 -3.01
N ARG A 203 -4.79 16.42 -2.56
CA ARG A 203 -3.62 16.65 -3.40
C ARG A 203 -2.50 15.71 -2.97
N ILE A 204 -1.97 14.98 -3.93
CA ILE A 204 -1.04 13.88 -3.70
C ILE A 204 0.21 14.10 -4.58
N VAL A 205 1.38 14.21 -3.97
CA VAL A 205 2.66 14.27 -4.69
C VAL A 205 3.16 12.86 -4.95
N ILE A 206 3.43 12.53 -6.20
CA ILE A 206 4.11 11.29 -6.57
C ILE A 206 5.59 11.44 -6.24
N SER A 207 6.04 10.82 -5.16
CA SER A 207 7.33 11.16 -4.55
C SER A 207 8.50 10.36 -5.10
N GLU A 208 8.35 9.05 -5.26
CA GLU A 208 9.40 8.17 -5.77
C GLU A 208 8.82 6.83 -6.27
N PRO A 209 9.56 6.13 -7.15
CA PRO A 209 9.25 4.75 -7.52
C PRO A 209 9.12 3.83 -6.30
N CYS A 210 8.13 2.93 -6.31
CA CYS A 210 8.03 1.91 -5.26
C CYS A 210 8.90 0.70 -5.59
N ALA A 211 10.08 0.63 -4.97
CA ALA A 211 10.95 -0.53 -5.04
C ALA A 211 10.25 -1.78 -4.48
N ARG A 212 10.31 -2.89 -5.21
CA ARG A 212 9.61 -4.13 -4.86
C ARG A 212 10.55 -5.16 -4.26
N CYS A 213 9.99 -5.98 -3.37
CA CYS A 213 10.68 -7.07 -2.71
C CYS A 213 9.95 -8.40 -2.95
N THR A 214 10.53 -9.48 -2.41
CA THR A 214 10.00 -10.86 -2.48
C THR A 214 8.54 -10.98 -2.05
N PHE A 215 8.00 -10.02 -1.29
CA PHE A 215 6.58 -9.99 -0.93
C PHE A 215 5.67 -10.13 -2.15
N THR A 216 6.01 -9.49 -3.26
CA THR A 216 5.20 -9.53 -4.50
C THR A 216 5.09 -10.93 -5.11
N ALA A 217 6.04 -11.83 -4.82
CA ALA A 217 6.04 -13.20 -5.30
C ALA A 217 5.27 -14.17 -4.39
N LEU A 218 4.89 -13.77 -3.18
CA LEU A 218 4.28 -14.68 -2.20
C LEU A 218 2.90 -15.18 -2.66
N ALA A 219 2.57 -16.41 -2.28
CA ALA A 219 1.22 -16.93 -2.45
C ALA A 219 0.26 -16.20 -1.49
N GLN A 220 -0.92 -15.85 -1.97
CA GLN A 220 -1.97 -15.20 -1.15
C GLN A 220 -3.36 -15.52 -1.69
N GLY A 221 -4.20 -16.15 -0.87
CA GLY A 221 -5.51 -16.63 -1.29
C GLY A 221 -5.40 -17.61 -2.46
N ASP A 222 -6.02 -17.26 -3.58
CA ASP A 222 -6.02 -17.99 -4.85
C ASP A 222 -4.78 -17.75 -5.71
N LEU A 223 -3.89 -16.82 -5.33
CA LEU A 223 -2.67 -16.52 -6.07
C LEU A 223 -1.53 -17.45 -5.66
N ALA A 224 -0.90 -18.10 -6.64
CA ALA A 224 0.23 -18.99 -6.43
C ALA A 224 1.51 -18.26 -5.98
N PHE A 225 2.52 -18.99 -5.52
CA PHE A 225 3.85 -18.42 -5.38
C PHE A 225 4.44 -18.17 -6.77
N GLU A 226 4.70 -16.90 -7.12
CA GLU A 226 5.10 -16.49 -8.47
C GLU A 226 6.33 -15.57 -8.47
N PRO A 227 7.55 -16.14 -8.52
CA PRO A 227 8.79 -15.35 -8.62
C PRO A 227 8.90 -14.49 -9.88
N ALA A 228 8.27 -14.90 -10.99
CA ALA A 228 8.38 -14.19 -12.26
C ALA A 228 7.85 -12.75 -12.15
N VAL A 229 6.82 -12.51 -11.32
CA VAL A 229 6.30 -11.15 -11.06
C VAL A 229 7.41 -10.21 -10.59
N LEU A 230 8.18 -10.58 -9.57
CA LEU A 230 9.27 -9.74 -9.07
C LEU A 230 10.42 -9.63 -10.07
N GLN A 231 10.78 -10.74 -10.73
CA GLN A 231 11.88 -10.75 -11.70
C GLN A 231 11.58 -9.87 -12.91
N THR A 232 10.35 -9.89 -13.41
CA THR A 232 9.88 -9.05 -14.51
C THR A 232 9.84 -7.59 -14.10
N ILE A 233 9.38 -7.27 -12.89
CA ILE A 233 9.47 -5.90 -12.35
C ILE A 233 10.93 -5.44 -12.26
N ALA A 234 11.83 -6.26 -11.74
CA ALA A 234 13.25 -5.91 -11.63
C ALA A 234 13.91 -5.64 -12.99
N ARG A 235 13.49 -6.38 -14.03
CA ARG A 235 14.04 -6.24 -15.39
C ARG A 235 13.43 -5.06 -16.16
N HIS A 236 12.16 -4.75 -15.94
CA HIS A 236 11.40 -3.85 -16.81
C HIS A 236 10.77 -2.64 -16.12
N GLY A 237 10.57 -2.65 -14.80
CA GLY A 237 9.76 -1.66 -14.07
C GLY A 237 10.39 -0.28 -13.84
N GLU A 238 11.48 0.05 -14.54
CA GLU A 238 12.11 1.38 -14.51
C GLU A 238 12.37 1.90 -13.08
N GLY A 239 12.91 1.03 -12.21
CA GLY A 239 13.26 1.37 -10.82
C GLY A 239 12.20 1.00 -9.77
N GLY A 240 11.05 0.46 -10.17
CA GLY A 240 10.03 -0.02 -9.24
C GLY A 240 8.77 -0.56 -9.91
N PHE A 241 7.66 -0.57 -9.19
CA PHE A 241 6.33 -0.80 -9.77
C PHE A 241 5.34 -0.03 -8.92
N GLY A 242 4.46 0.80 -9.47
CA GLY A 242 3.70 1.76 -8.65
C GLY A 242 4.59 2.83 -8.01
N ALA A 243 3.97 3.75 -7.27
CA ALA A 243 4.67 4.90 -6.70
C ALA A 243 4.30 5.17 -5.24
N LEU A 244 5.31 5.58 -4.48
CA LEU A 244 5.18 6.09 -3.13
C LEU A 244 4.80 7.57 -3.18
N CYS A 245 3.82 7.96 -2.38
CA CYS A 245 3.23 9.29 -2.46
C CYS A 245 3.12 9.98 -1.09
N GLN A 246 3.06 11.31 -1.12
CA GLN A 246 2.80 12.17 0.03
C GLN A 246 1.48 12.91 -0.16
N ILE A 247 0.68 12.99 0.91
CA ILE A 247 -0.56 13.75 0.94
C ILE A 247 -0.20 15.16 1.40
N ILE A 248 -0.33 16.13 0.48
CA ILE A 248 -0.04 17.54 0.76
C ILE A 248 -1.30 18.33 1.12
N GLU A 249 -2.46 17.92 0.61
CA GLU A 249 -3.76 18.40 1.06
C GLU A 249 -4.68 17.20 1.35
N PRO A 250 -5.20 17.07 2.58
CA PRO A 250 -6.17 16.03 2.93
C PRO A 250 -7.49 16.15 2.17
N GLY A 251 -8.20 15.03 2.02
CA GLY A 251 -9.51 15.04 1.39
C GLY A 251 -10.19 13.68 1.40
N LYS A 252 -11.52 13.70 1.25
CA LYS A 252 -12.31 12.48 1.08
C LYS A 252 -12.20 11.98 -0.36
N ILE A 253 -12.06 10.66 -0.49
CA ILE A 253 -12.02 9.95 -1.76
C ILE A 253 -13.02 8.79 -1.73
N ARG A 254 -13.54 8.42 -2.90
CA ARG A 254 -14.45 7.29 -3.11
C ARG A 254 -14.10 6.56 -4.42
N LEU A 255 -14.57 5.33 -4.54
CA LEU A 255 -14.52 4.62 -5.81
C LEU A 255 -15.21 5.44 -6.91
N GLY A 256 -14.60 5.45 -8.10
CA GLY A 256 -15.07 6.21 -9.25
C GLY A 256 -14.70 7.68 -9.27
N ASP A 257 -14.14 8.25 -8.20
CA ASP A 257 -13.69 9.65 -8.20
C ASP A 257 -12.66 9.88 -9.32
N GLN A 258 -12.83 10.99 -10.04
CA GLN A 258 -11.89 11.37 -11.09
C GLN A 258 -10.53 11.76 -10.49
N VAL A 259 -9.49 11.31 -11.18
CA VAL A 259 -8.10 11.67 -10.92
C VAL A 259 -7.62 12.53 -12.08
N THR A 260 -7.06 13.68 -11.74
CA THR A 260 -6.41 14.58 -12.70
C THR A 260 -4.94 14.75 -12.35
N LEU A 261 -4.11 14.90 -13.37
CA LEU A 261 -2.67 15.14 -13.23
C LEU A 261 -2.40 16.62 -13.44
N ASN A 262 -1.66 17.22 -12.51
CA ASN A 262 -1.10 18.55 -12.69
C ASN A 262 0.25 18.40 -13.40
N GLU A 263 0.36 18.98 -14.60
CA GLU A 263 1.55 18.88 -15.46
C GLU A 263 2.67 19.88 -15.11
N ALA A 264 2.43 20.74 -14.11
CA ALA A 264 3.38 21.77 -13.65
C ALA A 264 4.53 21.19 -12.81
#